data_AF-A0A9Q9SA63-F1
#
_entry.id   AF-A0A9Q9SA63-F1
#
_cell.length_a   1.000
_cell.length_b   1.000
_cell.length_c   1.000
_cell.angle_alpha   90.00
_cell.angle_beta   90.00
_cell.angle_gamma   90.00
#
_symmetry.space_group_name_H-M   'P 1'
#
loop_
_entity.id
_entity.type
_entity.pdbx_description
1 polymer ?
#
loop_
_entity_poly.entity_id
_entity_poly.type
_entity_poly.pdbx_seq_one_letter_code
_entity_poly.pdbx_strand_id
1 'polypeptide(L)'
;MPPVYRPLVSFIATAMQTVLNLGLLCLGVILIVFLGKETLHLAHVLFTPEPVSKYKLVEGLVVYFLYFEFIALIVKYFESGFHFPLRYFVYIGITAIVRLIIIDHESPMAVLIYSAAILILVITLWLCNSNRLKRE
;
A
#
# COMPACT_ATOMS: atom_id res chain seq x y z
N MET A 1 -12.96 32.02 -18.89
CA MET A 1 -13.82 31.31 -17.92
C MET A 1 -14.31 32.32 -16.89
N PRO A 2 -15.62 32.40 -16.58
CA PRO A 2 -16.15 33.44 -15.71
C PRO A 2 -15.67 33.29 -14.26
N PRO A 3 -15.47 34.41 -13.53
CA PRO A 3 -14.81 34.44 -12.21
C PRO A 3 -15.58 33.74 -11.07
N VAL A 4 -16.87 33.45 -11.25
CA VAL A 4 -17.78 32.87 -10.24
C VAL A 4 -17.61 31.36 -10.05
N TYR A 5 -17.02 30.63 -11.01
CA TYR A 5 -16.87 29.16 -10.92
C TYR A 5 -15.72 28.72 -10.00
N ARG A 6 -14.71 29.58 -9.79
CA ARG A 6 -13.55 29.31 -8.91
C ARG A 6 -13.91 29.00 -7.45
N PRO A 7 -14.76 29.77 -6.74
CA PRO A 7 -15.05 29.53 -5.33
C PRO A 7 -15.77 28.19 -5.07
N LEU A 8 -16.76 27.84 -5.90
CA LEU A 8 -17.51 26.58 -5.73
C LEU A 8 -16.61 25.35 -5.93
N VAL A 9 -15.78 25.36 -6.97
CA VAL A 9 -14.84 24.25 -7.23
C VAL A 9 -13.82 24.13 -6.09
N SER A 10 -13.28 25.24 -5.60
CA SER A 10 -12.35 25.21 -4.47
C SER A 10 -13.01 24.69 -3.19
N PHE A 11 -14.26 25.08 -2.92
CA PHE A 11 -15.00 24.61 -1.75
C PHE A 11 -15.28 23.10 -1.81
N ILE A 12 -15.73 22.60 -2.96
CA ILE A 12 -15.96 21.16 -3.17
C ILE A 12 -14.66 20.37 -3.02
N ALA A 13 -13.57 20.85 -3.63
CA ALA A 13 -12.26 20.21 -3.51
C ALA A 13 -11.79 20.13 -2.05
N THR A 14 -11.92 21.23 -1.29
CA THR A 14 -11.59 21.24 0.14
C THR A 14 -12.46 20.29 0.94
N ALA A 15 -13.78 20.26 0.70
CA ALA A 15 -14.68 19.34 1.40
C ALA A 15 -14.33 17.87 1.11
N MET A 16 -14.08 17.51 -0.14
CA MET A 16 -13.65 16.16 -0.53
C MET A 16 -12.31 15.80 0.11
N GLN A 17 -11.37 16.75 0.15
CA GLN A 17 -10.06 16.55 0.79
C GLN A 17 -10.21 16.31 2.30
N THR A 18 -11.07 17.05 2.98
CA THR A 18 -11.34 16.86 4.41
C THR A 18 -11.92 15.48 4.69
N VAL A 19 -12.89 15.04 3.87
CA VAL A 19 -13.48 13.70 4.00
C VAL A 19 -12.43 12.62 3.77
N LEU A 20 -11.59 12.77 2.74
CA LEU A 20 -10.50 11.82 2.44
C LEU A 20 -9.48 11.75 3.59
N ASN A 21 -9.03 12.88 4.09
CA ASN A 21 -8.07 12.96 5.19
C ASN A 21 -8.61 12.30 6.46
N LEU A 22 -9.89 12.57 6.79
CA LEU A 22 -10.55 11.96 7.94
C LEU A 22 -10.67 10.44 7.77
N GLY A 23 -11.06 9.99 6.58
CA GLY A 23 -11.13 8.58 6.23
C GLY A 23 -9.78 7.87 6.37
N LEU A 24 -8.70 8.47 5.86
CA LEU A 24 -7.34 7.93 5.96
C LEU A 24 -6.82 7.90 7.40
N LEU A 25 -7.17 8.90 8.21
CA LEU A 25 -6.81 8.92 9.63
C LEU A 25 -7.52 7.80 10.39
N CYS A 26 -8.83 7.64 10.20
CA CYS A 26 -9.59 6.53 10.79
C CYS A 26 -9.03 5.17 10.35
N LEU A 27 -8.74 5.00 9.05
CA LEU A 27 -8.15 3.79 8.52
C LEU A 27 -6.77 3.51 9.14
N GLY A 28 -5.91 4.52 9.26
CA GLY A 28 -4.60 4.40 9.88
C GLY A 28 -4.69 3.90 11.33
N VAL A 29 -5.61 4.44 12.12
CA VAL A 29 -5.85 3.98 13.50
C VAL A 29 -6.28 2.51 13.54
N ILE A 30 -7.23 2.10 12.68
CA ILE A 30 -7.69 0.71 12.60
C ILE A 30 -6.53 -0.22 12.24
N LEU A 31 -5.71 0.14 11.26
CA LEU A 31 -4.57 -0.66 10.83
C LEU A 31 -3.51 -0.79 11.93
N ILE A 32 -3.22 0.27 12.68
CA ILE A 32 -2.29 0.21 13.81
C ILE A 32 -2.80 -0.76 14.88
N VAL A 33 -4.09 -0.75 15.19
CA VAL A 33 -4.69 -1.70 16.15
C VAL A 33 -4.58 -3.14 15.63
N PHE A 34 -4.89 -3.38 14.35
CA PHE A 34 -4.77 -4.70 13.74
C PHE A 34 -3.33 -5.20 13.69
N LEU A 35 -2.37 -4.33 13.38
CA LEU A 35 -0.95 -4.63 13.42
C LEU A 35 -0.50 -5.09 14.81
N GLY A 36 -0.95 -4.41 15.87
CA GLY A 36 -0.66 -4.80 17.25
C GLY A 36 -1.28 -6.16 17.62
N LYS A 37 -2.52 -6.41 17.21
CA LYS A 37 -3.17 -7.72 17.42
C LYS A 37 -2.43 -8.85 16.70
N GLU A 38 -2.01 -8.62 15.46
CA GLU A 38 -1.27 -9.61 14.69
C GLU A 38 0.13 -9.86 15.27
N THR A 39 0.76 -8.84 15.86
CA THR A 39 2.04 -8.99 16.57
C THR A 39 1.90 -9.95 17.75
N LEU A 40 0.84 -9.80 18.56
CA LEU A 40 0.56 -10.68 19.68
C LEU A 40 0.26 -12.11 19.22
N HIS A 41 -0.49 -12.26 18.13
CA HIS A 41 -0.80 -13.56 17.53
C HIS A 41 0.48 -14.27 17.05
N LEU A 42 1.32 -13.59 16.26
CA LEU A 42 2.59 -14.13 15.79
C LEU A 42 3.54 -14.48 16.94
N ALA A 43 3.62 -13.64 17.97
CA ALA A 43 4.41 -13.93 19.16
C ALA A 43 3.93 -15.22 19.84
N HIS A 44 2.62 -15.39 20.03
CA HIS A 44 2.07 -16.62 20.61
C HIS A 44 2.41 -17.85 19.76
N VAL A 45 2.22 -17.78 18.44
CA VAL A 45 2.51 -18.88 17.50
C VAL A 45 3.99 -19.27 17.51
N LEU A 46 4.90 -18.31 17.68
CA LEU A 46 6.35 -18.53 17.78
C LEU A 46 6.75 -19.34 19.03
N PHE A 47 6.05 -19.13 20.16
CA PHE A 47 6.36 -19.81 21.42
C PHE A 47 5.61 -21.15 21.60
N THR A 48 4.66 -21.49 20.72
CA THR A 48 4.00 -22.81 20.71
C THR A 48 4.80 -23.86 19.91
N PRO A 49 5.24 -24.99 20.51
CA PRO A 49 6.13 -25.99 19.88
C PRO A 49 5.52 -26.91 18.79
N GLU A 50 4.46 -26.51 18.09
CA GLU A 50 3.73 -27.38 17.15
C GLU A 50 4.32 -27.33 15.72
N PRO A 51 4.55 -28.47 15.02
CA PRO A 51 5.12 -28.51 13.68
C PRO A 51 4.24 -27.87 12.59
N VAL A 52 2.93 -27.74 12.84
CA VAL A 52 1.95 -27.04 11.97
C VAL A 52 2.08 -25.51 12.05
N SER A 53 2.93 -24.99 12.95
CA SER A 53 3.14 -23.56 13.20
C SER A 53 3.76 -22.82 12.01
N LYS A 54 4.62 -23.47 11.21
CA LYS A 54 5.41 -22.77 10.18
C LYS A 54 4.58 -22.11 9.07
N TYR A 55 3.58 -22.81 8.54
CA TYR A 55 2.70 -22.26 7.49
C TYR A 55 1.86 -21.10 8.03
N LYS A 56 1.28 -21.26 9.22
CA LYS A 56 0.51 -20.20 9.91
C LYS A 56 1.36 -18.97 10.24
N LEU A 57 2.64 -19.18 10.56
CA LEU A 57 3.57 -18.08 10.84
C LEU A 57 3.89 -17.28 9.57
N VAL A 58 4.14 -17.94 8.44
CA VAL A 58 4.38 -17.27 7.15
C VAL A 58 3.13 -16.51 6.71
N GLU A 59 1.96 -17.12 6.83
CA GLU A 59 0.67 -16.48 6.51
C GLU A 59 0.45 -15.21 7.37
N GLY A 60 0.60 -15.31 8.70
CA GLY A 60 0.47 -14.16 9.58
C GLY A 60 1.52 -13.07 9.32
N LEU A 61 2.76 -13.44 8.97
CA LEU A 61 3.83 -12.49 8.64
C LEU A 61 3.48 -11.67 7.40
N VAL A 62 2.86 -12.28 6.39
CA VAL A 62 2.41 -11.57 5.20
C VAL A 62 1.35 -10.53 5.55
N VAL A 63 0.35 -10.94 6.32
CA VAL A 63 -0.74 -10.05 6.76
C VAL A 63 -0.18 -8.89 7.57
N TYR A 64 0.76 -9.17 8.47
CA TYR A 64 1.48 -8.16 9.22
C TYR A 64 2.21 -7.15 8.31
N PHE A 65 2.94 -7.65 7.31
CA PHE A 65 3.68 -6.79 6.39
C PHE A 65 2.75 -5.96 5.50
N LEU A 66 1.57 -6.48 5.15
CA LEU A 66 0.52 -5.76 4.44
C LEU A 66 0.01 -4.57 5.27
N TYR A 67 -0.30 -4.76 6.56
CA TYR A 67 -0.68 -3.65 7.43
C TYR A 67 0.40 -2.57 7.53
N PHE A 68 1.66 -2.98 7.71
CA PHE A 68 2.80 -2.05 7.74
C PHE A 68 2.90 -1.22 6.45
N GLU A 69 2.72 -1.86 5.30
CA GLU A 69 2.80 -1.25 3.98
C GLU A 69 1.70 -0.18 3.76
N PHE A 70 0.46 -0.49 4.13
CA PHE A 70 -0.63 0.48 4.06
C PHE A 70 -0.45 1.63 5.03
N ILE A 71 0.04 1.39 6.25
CA ILE A 71 0.37 2.45 7.20
C ILE A 71 1.45 3.37 6.61
N ALA A 72 2.51 2.81 6.02
CA ALA A 72 3.57 3.59 5.37
C ALA A 72 3.02 4.47 4.22
N LEU A 73 2.07 3.96 3.46
CA LEU A 73 1.38 4.71 2.41
C LEU A 73 0.56 5.88 2.97
N ILE A 74 -0.19 5.66 4.06
CA ILE A 74 -0.95 6.71 4.75
C ILE A 74 0.00 7.78 5.31
N VAL A 75 1.10 7.39 5.95
CA VAL A 75 2.11 8.34 6.45
C VAL A 75 2.69 9.17 5.30
N LYS A 76 3.08 8.53 4.19
CA LYS A 76 3.62 9.24 3.02
C LYS A 76 2.63 10.19 2.37
N TYR A 77 1.34 9.87 2.39
CA TYR A 77 0.28 10.77 1.94
C TYR A 77 0.24 12.06 2.76
N PHE A 78 0.30 11.97 4.09
CA PHE A 78 0.34 13.15 4.95
C PHE A 78 1.66 13.92 4.83
N GLU A 79 2.81 13.23 4.74
CA GLU A 79 4.13 13.85 4.53
C GLU A 79 4.23 14.60 3.19
N SER A 80 3.53 14.14 2.16
CA SER A 80 3.55 14.74 0.81
C SER A 80 2.56 15.91 0.65
N GLY A 81 2.07 16.48 1.76
CA GLY A 81 1.15 17.62 1.74
C GLY A 81 -0.23 17.26 1.18
N PHE A 82 -0.78 16.11 1.57
CA PHE A 82 -2.10 15.60 1.17
C PHE A 82 -2.26 15.23 -0.31
N HIS A 83 -1.13 15.07 -1.01
CA HIS A 83 -1.09 14.56 -2.38
C HIS A 83 -0.63 13.10 -2.35
N PHE A 84 -1.28 12.24 -3.14
CA PHE A 84 -0.83 10.86 -3.29
C PHE A 84 0.45 10.79 -4.12
N PRO A 85 1.58 10.35 -3.55
CA PRO A 85 2.83 10.30 -4.29
C PRO A 85 2.84 9.04 -5.16
N LEU A 86 2.50 9.20 -6.43
CA LEU A 86 2.34 8.11 -7.42
C LEU A 86 3.52 7.13 -7.44
N ARG A 87 4.75 7.63 -7.27
CA ARG A 87 5.95 6.78 -7.24
C ARG A 87 5.93 5.78 -6.08
N TYR A 88 5.54 6.23 -4.88
CA TYR A 88 5.45 5.34 -3.73
C TYR A 88 4.32 4.34 -3.91
N PHE A 89 3.19 4.76 -4.47
CA PHE A 89 2.11 3.84 -4.80
C PHE A 89 2.58 2.69 -5.72
N VAL A 90 3.39 3.00 -6.73
CA VAL A 90 3.97 1.97 -7.63
C VAL A 90 4.95 1.06 -6.87
N TYR A 91 5.80 1.59 -5.98
CA TYR A 91 6.68 0.75 -5.16
C TYR A 91 5.90 -0.23 -4.29
N ILE A 92 4.84 0.26 -3.63
CA ILE A 92 3.92 -0.53 -2.80
C ILE A 92 3.21 -1.60 -3.64
N GLY A 93 2.78 -1.26 -4.87
CA GLY A 93 2.19 -2.23 -5.80
C GLY A 93 3.18 -3.34 -6.18
N ILE A 94 4.44 -3.01 -6.45
CA ILE A 94 5.49 -4.01 -6.77
C ILE A 94 5.69 -4.94 -5.57
N THR A 95 5.86 -4.40 -4.36
CA THR A 95 6.07 -5.21 -3.15
C THR A 95 4.86 -6.10 -2.83
N ALA A 96 3.63 -5.64 -3.07
CA ALA A 96 2.43 -6.45 -2.93
C ALA A 96 2.39 -7.65 -3.89
N ILE A 97 2.69 -7.45 -5.19
CA ILE A 97 2.71 -8.55 -6.17
C ILE A 97 3.84 -9.53 -5.88
N VAL A 98 5.04 -9.03 -5.50
CA VAL A 98 6.16 -9.90 -5.11
C VAL A 98 5.78 -10.78 -3.92
N ARG A 99 5.12 -10.23 -2.90
CA ARG A 99 4.64 -11.02 -1.75
C ARG A 99 3.61 -12.06 -2.18
N LEU A 100 2.69 -11.69 -3.07
CA LEU A 100 1.66 -12.60 -3.57
C LEU A 100 2.30 -13.84 -4.23
N ILE A 101 3.35 -13.65 -5.04
CA ILE A 101 4.10 -14.74 -5.68
C ILE A 101 4.79 -15.66 -4.64
N ILE A 102 5.30 -15.11 -3.53
CA ILE A 102 5.98 -15.91 -2.49
C ILE A 102 5.01 -16.87 -1.79
N ILE A 103 3.74 -16.49 -1.69
CA ILE A 103 2.72 -17.21 -0.90
C ILE A 103 1.97 -18.17 -1.80
N ASP A 104 1.45 -17.66 -2.92
CA ASP A 104 0.60 -18.38 -3.85
C ASP A 104 1.45 -18.94 -4.99
N HIS A 105 1.81 -20.21 -4.86
CA HIS A 105 2.71 -20.92 -5.79
C HIS A 105 2.07 -22.16 -6.43
N GLU A 106 0.73 -22.29 -6.40
CA GLU A 106 0.05 -23.49 -6.92
C GLU A 106 0.00 -23.53 -8.45
N SER A 107 -0.04 -22.37 -9.13
CA SER A 107 -0.14 -22.29 -10.60
C SER A 107 1.08 -21.60 -11.22
N PRO A 108 1.91 -22.33 -11.98
CA PRO A 108 3.04 -21.74 -12.72
C PRO A 108 2.63 -20.62 -13.68
N MET A 109 1.41 -20.71 -14.24
CA MET A 109 0.87 -19.68 -15.14
C MET A 109 0.54 -18.38 -14.40
N ALA A 110 0.01 -18.47 -13.18
CA ALA A 110 -0.29 -17.29 -12.37
C ALA A 110 1.00 -16.52 -12.02
N VAL A 111 2.04 -17.26 -11.61
CA VAL A 111 3.37 -16.69 -11.32
C VAL A 111 3.94 -15.96 -12.55
N LEU A 112 3.77 -16.51 -13.75
CA LEU A 112 4.22 -15.87 -14.99
C LEU A 112 3.49 -14.54 -15.25
N ILE A 113 2.17 -14.51 -15.05
CA ILE A 113 1.34 -13.30 -15.22
C ILE A 113 1.72 -12.24 -14.20
N TYR A 114 1.89 -12.61 -12.92
CA TYR A 114 2.31 -11.68 -11.87
C TYR A 114 3.72 -11.13 -12.13
N SER A 115 4.64 -11.95 -12.63
CA SER A 115 5.98 -11.51 -13.03
C SER A 115 5.93 -10.53 -14.21
N ALA A 116 5.06 -10.75 -15.19
CA ALA A 116 4.83 -9.82 -16.29
C ALA A 116 4.22 -8.49 -15.79
N ALA A 117 3.30 -8.53 -14.81
CA ALA A 117 2.74 -7.33 -14.19
C ALA A 117 3.83 -6.52 -13.46
N ILE A 118 4.75 -7.17 -12.74
CA ILE A 118 5.91 -6.49 -12.12
C ILE A 118 6.77 -5.81 -13.19
N LEU A 119 7.07 -6.47 -14.31
CA LEU A 119 7.82 -5.86 -15.41
C LEU A 119 7.14 -4.60 -15.94
N ILE A 120 5.82 -4.62 -16.12
CA ILE A 120 5.05 -3.45 -16.54
C ILE A 120 5.18 -2.32 -15.51
N LEU A 121 5.00 -2.60 -14.21
CA LEU A 121 5.11 -1.60 -13.14
C LEU A 121 6.52 -0.99 -13.06
N VAL A 122 7.57 -1.81 -13.24
CA VAL A 122 8.96 -1.33 -13.28
C VAL A 122 9.20 -0.43 -14.49
N ILE A 123 8.65 -0.77 -15.66
CA ILE A 123 8.70 0.09 -16.86
C ILE A 123 7.94 1.40 -16.60
N THR A 124 6.75 1.35 -16.01
CA THR A 124 5.99 2.56 -15.62
C THR A 124 6.79 3.44 -14.68
N LEU A 125 7.42 2.85 -13.66
CA LEU A 125 8.28 3.57 -12.73
C LEU A 125 9.47 4.20 -13.45
N TRP A 126 10.11 3.46 -14.36
CA TRP A 126 11.22 3.97 -15.16
C TRP A 126 10.79 5.13 -16.06
N LEU A 127 9.62 5.07 -16.69
CA LEU A 127 9.07 6.17 -17.48
C LEU A 127 8.73 7.40 -16.63
N CYS A 128 8.11 7.21 -15.46
CA CYS A 128 7.81 8.30 -14.53
C CYS A 128 9.07 8.91 -13.89
N ASN A 129 10.16 8.14 -13.76
CA ASN A 129 11.41 8.61 -13.16
C ASN A 129 12.44 9.10 -14.20
N SER A 130 12.33 8.66 -15.45
CA SER A 130 13.15 9.14 -16.57
C SER A 130 12.92 10.64 -16.75
N ASN A 131 14.00 11.40 -16.94
CA ASN A 131 14.08 12.87 -16.90
C ASN A 131 13.20 13.64 -17.92
N ARG A 132 12.17 13.04 -18.53
CA ARG A 132 11.17 13.72 -19.38
C ARG A 132 10.08 14.46 -18.59
N LEU A 133 9.98 14.26 -17.28
CA LEU A 133 9.08 14.99 -16.36
C LEU A 133 9.84 15.69 -15.22
N LYS A 134 11.15 15.92 -15.39
CA LYS A 134 11.98 16.73 -14.49
C LYS A 134 12.11 18.17 -14.99
N ARG A 135 11.02 18.69 -15.57
CA ARG A 135 10.83 20.13 -15.82
C ARG A 135 9.77 20.61 -14.85
N GLU A 136 10.21 20.82 -13.61
CA GLU A 136 9.91 21.94 -12.71
C GLU A 136 10.62 21.68 -11.38
#